data_AF-A0A920SSS9-F1
#
_entry.id   AF-A0A920SSS9-F1
#
_cell.length_a   1.000
_cell.length_b   1.000
_cell.length_c   1.000
_cell.angle_alpha   90.00
_cell.angle_beta   90.00
_cell.angle_gamma   90.00
#
_symmetry.space_group_name_H-M   'P 1'
#
loop_
_entity.id
_entity.type
_entity.pdbx_description
1 polymer ?
#
loop_
_entity_poly.entity_id
_entity_poly.type
_entity_poly.pdbx_seq_one_letter_code
_entity_poly.pdbx_strand_id
1 'polypeptide(L)'
;MYRHKPHLLFPWLHDLVNHPKVFDRVEDLLGPNILCWGSSFFNKDAGNPAYVSWHQDANYWGLDRHDVCTAWIAFTPSNPLNGCMRVIPGTQHVSLKHTDTFHKHNLLSRGQEIDVEVDEAQAVDLELLPGQMSLHHVGVAHGSNPNRSGKRRVGFAIRYIASDVRQTLGPRDFATLVRGQETHDYWELEPRPKAELDPEAVAYHASVCEIQGKMLFSGADIKPFQPRAGR
;
A
#
# COMPACT_ATOMS: atom_id res chain seq x y z
N MET A 1 -5.66 -11.28 11.29
CA MET A 1 -5.97 -10.92 9.88
C MET A 1 -4.65 -10.58 9.20
N TYR A 2 -4.30 -11.29 8.13
CA TYR A 2 -3.11 -11.01 7.32
C TYR A 2 -3.32 -9.71 6.53
N ARG A 3 -2.84 -8.59 7.07
CA ARG A 3 -3.04 -7.28 6.44
C ARG A 3 -2.06 -7.04 5.29
N HIS A 4 -0.79 -7.39 5.47
CA HIS A 4 0.31 -7.07 4.55
C HIS A 4 0.69 -8.29 3.71
N LYS A 5 1.00 -8.07 2.44
CA LYS A 5 1.28 -9.11 1.43
C LYS A 5 0.35 -10.34 1.46
N PRO A 6 -0.98 -10.18 1.64
CA PRO A 6 -1.88 -11.35 1.63
C PRO A 6 -1.95 -12.05 0.27
N HIS A 7 -1.45 -11.44 -0.81
CA HIS A 7 -1.30 -12.08 -2.12
C HIS A 7 -0.32 -13.27 -2.09
N LEU A 8 0.55 -13.39 -1.07
CA LEU A 8 1.40 -14.56 -0.87
C LEU A 8 0.69 -15.70 -0.12
N LEU A 9 -0.52 -15.47 0.37
CA LEU A 9 -1.24 -16.41 1.23
C LEU A 9 -2.54 -16.94 0.60
N PHE A 10 -3.11 -16.19 -0.35
CA PHE A 10 -4.36 -16.53 -1.00
C PHE A 10 -4.19 -16.48 -2.51
N PRO A 11 -4.35 -17.61 -3.24
CA PRO A 11 -4.18 -17.65 -4.69
C PRO A 11 -5.05 -16.64 -5.42
N TRP A 12 -6.28 -16.38 -4.98
CA TRP A 12 -7.15 -15.40 -5.63
C TRP A 12 -6.65 -13.94 -5.47
N LEU A 13 -5.94 -13.62 -4.38
CA LEU A 13 -5.30 -12.31 -4.20
C LEU A 13 -4.03 -12.21 -5.05
N HIS A 14 -3.29 -13.31 -5.20
CA HIS A 14 -2.19 -13.40 -6.16
C HIS A 14 -2.69 -13.15 -7.58
N ASP A 15 -3.79 -13.80 -7.96
CA ASP A 15 -4.39 -13.65 -9.28
C ASP A 15 -4.93 -12.21 -9.47
N LEU A 16 -5.41 -11.55 -8.40
CA LEU A 16 -5.82 -10.14 -8.44
C LEU A 16 -4.65 -9.17 -8.68
N VAL A 17 -3.49 -9.36 -8.03
CA VAL A 17 -2.31 -8.51 -8.29
C VAL A 17 -1.74 -8.73 -9.69
N ASN A 18 -2.02 -9.89 -10.29
CA ASN A 18 -1.69 -10.26 -11.67
C ASN A 18 -2.87 -10.06 -12.64
N HIS A 19 -3.91 -9.33 -12.27
CA HIS A 19 -5.07 -9.19 -13.15
C HIS A 19 -4.76 -8.20 -14.28
N PRO A 20 -4.97 -8.56 -15.57
CA PRO A 20 -4.57 -7.70 -16.71
C PRO A 20 -5.24 -6.34 -16.69
N LYS A 21 -6.54 -6.27 -16.37
CA LYS A 21 -7.26 -4.98 -16.20
C LYS A 21 -6.64 -4.03 -15.16
N VAL A 22 -5.82 -4.54 -14.23
CA VAL A 22 -5.10 -3.73 -13.25
C VAL A 22 -3.75 -3.34 -13.83
N PHE A 23 -2.88 -4.31 -14.14
CA PHE A 23 -1.50 -4.00 -14.55
C PHE A 23 -1.41 -3.34 -15.93
N ASP A 24 -2.37 -3.52 -16.84
CA ASP A 24 -2.32 -2.88 -18.18
C ASP A 24 -2.36 -1.35 -18.04
N ARG A 25 -3.09 -0.84 -17.06
CA ARG A 25 -3.13 0.60 -16.75
C ARG A 25 -1.90 1.09 -15.98
N VAL A 26 -1.21 0.18 -15.31
CA VAL A 26 0.02 0.47 -14.59
C VAL A 26 1.21 0.46 -15.55
N GLU A 27 1.20 -0.39 -16.57
CA GLU A 27 2.22 -0.43 -17.64
C GLU A 27 2.31 0.91 -18.38
N ASP A 28 1.16 1.54 -18.65
CA ASP A 28 1.10 2.89 -19.23
C ASP A 28 1.90 3.93 -18.40
N LEU A 29 2.11 3.67 -17.10
CA LEU A 29 2.79 4.57 -16.15
C LEU A 29 4.22 4.14 -15.82
N LEU A 30 4.48 2.82 -15.69
CA LEU A 30 5.74 2.28 -15.18
C LEU A 30 6.59 1.57 -16.25
N GLY A 31 6.04 1.36 -17.44
CA GLY A 31 6.68 0.57 -18.49
C GLY A 31 6.49 -0.94 -18.34
N PRO A 32 7.20 -1.76 -19.13
CA PRO A 32 6.85 -3.15 -19.38
C PRO A 32 7.27 -4.15 -18.30
N ASN A 33 8.22 -3.78 -17.43
CA ASN A 33 8.76 -4.65 -16.38
C ASN A 33 8.25 -4.18 -15.02
N ILE A 34 7.29 -4.92 -14.46
CA ILE A 34 6.53 -4.48 -13.30
C ILE A 34 6.57 -5.57 -12.23
N LEU A 35 6.86 -5.15 -11.01
CA LEU A 35 6.76 -5.98 -9.81
C LEU A 35 5.59 -5.49 -8.95
N CYS A 36 4.90 -6.41 -8.28
CA CYS A 36 4.07 -6.11 -7.12
C CYS A 36 4.97 -6.14 -5.89
N TRP A 37 5.42 -4.96 -5.44
CA TRP A 37 6.28 -4.81 -4.27
C TRP A 37 5.56 -5.11 -2.96
N GLY A 38 4.24 -4.90 -2.92
CA GLY A 38 3.43 -5.29 -1.77
C GLY A 38 1.95 -5.05 -1.97
N SER A 39 1.14 -5.63 -1.11
CA SER A 39 -0.29 -5.33 -1.06
C SER A 39 -0.80 -5.25 0.37
N SER A 40 -1.89 -4.51 0.59
CA SER A 40 -2.45 -4.33 1.92
C SER A 40 -3.94 -4.05 1.93
N PHE A 41 -4.64 -4.61 2.92
CA PHE A 41 -6.03 -4.25 3.21
C PHE A 41 -6.13 -2.95 4.02
N PHE A 42 -7.10 -2.11 3.65
CA PHE A 42 -7.47 -0.88 4.35
C PHE A 42 -8.97 -0.87 4.67
N ASN A 43 -9.29 -1.47 5.82
CA ASN A 43 -10.67 -1.70 6.23
C ASN A 43 -11.10 -0.68 7.30
N LYS A 44 -12.31 -0.15 7.15
CA LYS A 44 -13.00 0.66 8.17
C LYS A 44 -14.40 0.11 8.38
N ASP A 45 -14.64 -0.52 9.52
CA ASP A 45 -15.98 -1.02 9.89
C ASP A 45 -16.96 0.14 10.11
N ALA A 46 -18.26 -0.18 10.25
CA ALA A 46 -19.29 0.83 10.50
C ALA A 46 -18.95 1.67 11.75
N GLY A 47 -19.07 2.99 11.65
CA GLY A 47 -18.75 3.92 12.74
C GLY A 47 -17.30 3.93 13.20
N ASN A 48 -16.36 3.31 12.47
CA ASN A 48 -14.98 3.17 12.91
C ASN A 48 -14.25 4.52 12.91
N PRO A 49 -13.68 4.97 14.06
CA PRO A 49 -13.01 6.26 14.18
C PRO A 49 -11.64 6.30 13.48
N ALA A 50 -11.17 5.18 12.93
CA ALA A 50 -9.85 5.10 12.34
C ALA A 50 -9.73 5.88 11.02
N TYR A 51 -8.63 6.61 10.89
CA TYR A 51 -8.33 7.45 9.73
C TYR A 51 -6.93 7.16 9.18
N VAL A 52 -6.61 7.73 8.04
CA VAL A 52 -5.25 7.79 7.49
C VAL A 52 -4.93 9.27 7.41
N SER A 53 -3.91 9.74 8.14
CA SER A 53 -3.43 11.13 8.06
C SER A 53 -2.94 11.45 6.65
N TRP A 54 -2.87 12.75 6.34
CA TRP A 54 -2.20 13.21 5.13
C TRP A 54 -0.74 12.78 5.16
N HIS A 55 -0.31 12.03 4.14
CA HIS A 55 1.06 11.51 4.04
C HIS A 55 1.49 11.37 2.58
N GLN A 56 2.80 11.24 2.38
CA GLN A 56 3.40 10.77 1.12
C GLN A 56 4.10 9.47 1.43
N ASP A 57 3.75 8.43 0.69
CA ASP A 57 4.30 7.09 0.89
C ASP A 57 5.82 7.07 0.65
N ALA A 58 6.30 7.87 -0.33
CA ALA A 58 7.70 7.98 -0.74
C ALA A 58 8.67 8.26 0.41
N ASN A 59 8.22 9.04 1.40
CA ASN A 59 9.06 9.46 2.53
C ASN A 59 9.54 8.29 3.42
N TYR A 60 8.94 7.11 3.28
CA TYR A 60 9.15 6.00 4.21
C TYR A 60 9.66 4.70 3.58
N TRP A 61 9.76 4.65 2.26
CA TRP A 61 10.01 3.37 1.56
C TRP A 61 11.46 3.16 1.14
N GLY A 62 12.27 4.22 1.20
CA GLY A 62 13.70 4.12 0.92
C GLY A 62 14.00 3.62 -0.50
N LEU A 63 13.21 4.05 -1.48
CA LEU A 63 13.44 3.70 -2.89
C LEU A 63 14.31 4.76 -3.55
N ASP A 64 15.21 4.35 -4.44
CA ASP A 64 16.10 5.28 -5.15
C ASP A 64 15.36 6.15 -6.18
N ARG A 65 14.22 5.67 -6.67
CA ARG A 65 13.32 6.33 -7.60
C ARG A 65 11.86 6.18 -7.20
N HIS A 66 11.03 7.05 -7.75
CA HIS A 66 9.60 7.12 -7.47
C HIS A 66 8.74 6.48 -8.58
N ASP A 67 9.31 5.61 -9.41
CA ASP A 67 8.61 4.84 -10.44
C ASP A 67 7.72 3.75 -9.78
N VAL A 68 6.71 4.21 -9.06
CA VAL A 68 5.86 3.43 -8.17
C VAL A 68 4.43 3.93 -8.29
N CYS A 69 3.52 3.01 -8.58
CA CYS A 69 2.09 3.28 -8.72
C CYS A 69 1.30 2.37 -7.77
N THR A 70 0.52 2.97 -6.88
CA THR A 70 -0.41 2.22 -6.05
C THR A 70 -1.77 2.15 -6.75
N ALA A 71 -2.23 0.93 -7.02
CA ALA A 71 -3.62 0.66 -7.39
C ALA A 71 -4.45 0.36 -6.14
N TRP A 72 -5.43 1.20 -5.85
CA TRP A 72 -6.37 0.98 -4.74
C TRP A 72 -7.70 0.48 -5.30
N ILE A 73 -8.03 -0.79 -5.02
CA ILE A 73 -9.24 -1.45 -5.53
C ILE A 73 -10.32 -1.45 -4.45
N ALA A 74 -11.51 -0.97 -4.79
CA ALA A 74 -12.67 -0.95 -3.92
C ALA A 74 -13.36 -2.32 -3.90
N PHE A 75 -13.42 -3.00 -2.74
CA PHE A 75 -14.20 -4.24 -2.59
C PHE A 75 -15.62 -3.96 -2.11
N THR A 76 -15.82 -2.83 -1.43
CA THR A 76 -17.14 -2.28 -1.11
C THR A 76 -17.22 -0.84 -1.60
N PRO A 77 -18.41 -0.20 -1.65
CA PRO A 77 -18.49 1.21 -2.06
C PRO A 77 -17.56 2.08 -1.19
N SER A 78 -16.89 3.03 -1.81
CA SER A 78 -15.96 3.96 -1.18
C SER A 78 -16.39 5.37 -1.51
N ASN A 79 -16.82 6.13 -0.51
CA ASN A 79 -17.36 7.48 -0.67
C ASN A 79 -17.01 8.36 0.56
N PRO A 80 -17.28 9.66 0.54
CA PRO A 80 -16.86 10.55 1.62
C PRO A 80 -17.45 10.16 2.99
N LEU A 81 -18.67 9.62 3.01
CA LEU A 81 -19.36 9.21 4.24
C LEU A 81 -18.69 8.02 4.94
N ASN A 82 -18.22 7.03 4.17
CA ASN A 82 -17.46 5.90 4.72
C ASN A 82 -15.93 6.10 4.65
N GLY A 83 -15.54 7.34 4.37
CA GLY A 83 -14.19 7.85 4.40
C GLY A 83 -13.35 7.35 3.25
N CYS A 84 -13.73 7.55 1.99
CA CYS A 84 -12.88 7.26 0.82
C CYS A 84 -11.48 7.88 0.93
N MET A 85 -10.58 7.43 0.05
CA MET A 85 -9.28 8.08 -0.11
C MET A 85 -9.48 9.49 -0.65
N ARG A 86 -8.62 10.41 -0.20
CA ARG A 86 -8.57 11.80 -0.62
C ARG A 86 -7.15 12.12 -1.04
N VAL A 87 -6.98 12.96 -2.04
CA VAL A 87 -5.67 13.37 -2.56
C VAL A 87 -5.59 14.89 -2.67
N ILE A 88 -4.39 15.45 -2.56
CA ILE A 88 -4.11 16.83 -2.99
C ILE A 88 -3.42 16.77 -4.36
N PRO A 89 -4.10 17.11 -5.47
CA PRO A 89 -3.52 17.03 -6.80
C PRO A 89 -2.24 17.87 -6.94
N GLY A 90 -1.26 17.38 -7.72
CA GLY A 90 -0.02 18.11 -8.02
C GLY A 90 1.08 17.97 -6.97
N THR A 91 0.77 17.46 -5.78
CA THR A 91 1.75 17.28 -4.70
C THR A 91 2.78 16.18 -4.96
N GLN A 92 2.58 15.33 -5.96
CA GLN A 92 3.53 14.27 -6.32
C GLN A 92 4.91 14.75 -6.78
N HIS A 93 5.04 16.04 -7.12
CA HIS A 93 6.27 16.66 -7.60
C HIS A 93 7.07 17.38 -6.51
N VAL A 94 6.58 17.38 -5.27
CA VAL A 94 7.25 18.04 -4.13
C VAL A 94 7.41 17.06 -2.99
N SER A 95 8.56 17.10 -2.30
CA SER A 95 8.73 16.38 -1.05
C SER A 95 8.26 17.28 0.09
N LEU A 96 7.20 16.87 0.77
CA LEU A 96 6.71 17.55 1.97
C LEU A 96 7.42 16.98 3.20
N LYS A 97 7.56 17.79 4.25
CA LYS A 97 8.13 17.34 5.52
C LYS A 97 7.12 16.42 6.22
N HIS A 98 7.59 15.38 6.90
CA HIS A 98 6.76 14.52 7.73
C HIS A 98 7.23 14.47 9.18
N THR A 99 6.29 14.18 10.07
CA THR A 99 6.53 13.87 11.49
C THR A 99 5.80 12.55 11.83
N ASP A 100 6.40 11.74 12.69
CA ASP A 100 5.76 10.52 13.20
C ASP A 100 4.93 10.87 14.45
N THR A 101 3.60 10.84 14.35
CA THR A 101 2.70 11.29 15.43
C THR A 101 2.11 10.15 16.27
N PHE A 102 2.21 8.91 15.79
CA PHE A 102 1.72 7.68 16.44
C PHE A 102 0.27 7.73 16.97
N HIS A 103 -0.60 8.56 16.36
CA HIS A 103 -1.97 8.74 16.83
C HIS A 103 -2.76 7.42 16.88
N LYS A 104 -3.44 7.16 18.01
CA LYS A 104 -4.16 5.90 18.35
C LYS A 104 -5.09 5.39 17.24
N HIS A 105 -5.73 6.30 16.50
CA HIS A 105 -6.71 5.96 15.47
C HIS A 105 -6.15 6.00 14.04
N ASN A 106 -4.91 6.42 13.85
CA ASN A 106 -4.27 6.44 12.55
C ASN A 106 -3.98 5.00 12.08
N LEU A 107 -4.31 4.66 10.83
CA LEU A 107 -4.11 3.34 10.23
C LEU A 107 -2.70 3.13 9.69
N LEU A 108 -1.89 4.19 9.60
CA LEU A 108 -0.47 4.17 9.25
C LEU A 108 0.34 3.70 10.45
N SER A 109 1.23 2.73 10.22
CA SER A 109 1.93 2.06 11.30
C SER A 109 2.82 3.02 12.09
N ARG A 110 3.52 3.96 11.43
CA ARG A 110 4.34 5.01 12.08
C ARG A 110 3.57 6.29 12.43
N GLY A 111 2.25 6.35 12.21
CA GLY A 111 1.48 7.58 12.38
C GLY A 111 1.99 8.72 11.49
N GLN A 112 2.27 8.39 10.23
CA GLN A 112 3.02 9.22 9.30
C GLN A 112 2.18 10.42 8.89
N GLU A 113 2.64 11.63 9.15
CA GLU A 113 1.84 12.83 8.91
C GLU A 113 2.69 13.92 8.28
N ILE A 114 2.15 14.54 7.23
CA ILE A 114 2.76 15.73 6.65
C ILE A 114 2.75 16.84 7.69
N ASP A 115 3.93 17.39 7.98
CA ASP A 115 4.19 18.48 8.94
C ASP A 115 4.10 19.85 8.24
N VAL A 116 3.13 19.98 7.34
CA VAL A 116 2.72 21.26 6.73
C VAL A 116 1.21 21.33 6.72
N GLU A 117 0.67 22.55 6.78
CA GLU A 117 -0.76 22.76 6.68
C GLU A 117 -1.27 22.29 5.30
N VAL A 118 -2.21 21.34 5.32
CA VAL A 118 -2.87 20.85 4.13
C VAL A 118 -4.16 21.66 3.95
N ASP A 119 -4.25 22.40 2.85
CA ASP A 119 -5.49 23.06 2.45
C ASP A 119 -6.50 21.99 1.97
N GLU A 120 -7.36 21.56 2.88
CA GLU A 120 -8.38 20.55 2.57
C GLU A 120 -9.43 21.03 1.56
N ALA A 121 -9.52 22.33 1.27
CA ALA A 121 -10.39 22.83 0.20
C ALA A 121 -9.89 22.41 -1.19
N GLN A 122 -8.60 22.06 -1.32
CA GLN A 122 -8.00 21.55 -2.55
C GLN A 122 -8.05 20.01 -2.65
N ALA A 123 -8.54 19.34 -1.61
CA ALA A 123 -8.62 17.89 -1.60
C ALA A 123 -9.69 17.37 -2.56
N VAL A 124 -9.35 16.33 -3.32
CA VAL A 124 -10.26 15.60 -4.18
C VAL A 124 -10.55 14.24 -3.58
N ASP A 125 -11.83 13.94 -3.39
CA ASP A 125 -12.31 12.65 -2.91
C ASP A 125 -12.36 11.63 -4.05
N LEU A 126 -11.76 10.45 -3.84
CA LEU A 126 -11.71 9.38 -4.83
C LEU A 126 -12.85 8.38 -4.56
N GLU A 127 -14.04 8.73 -5.05
CA GLU A 127 -15.24 7.89 -4.96
C GLU A 127 -15.17 6.71 -5.92
N LEU A 128 -15.45 5.51 -5.41
CA LEU A 128 -15.36 4.26 -6.18
C LEU A 128 -16.52 3.32 -5.83
N LEU A 129 -17.10 2.72 -6.87
CA LEU A 129 -17.99 1.57 -6.76
C LEU A 129 -17.17 0.28 -6.58
N PRO A 130 -17.76 -0.80 -6.02
CA PRO A 130 -17.09 -2.10 -5.94
C PRO A 130 -16.54 -2.57 -7.29
N GLY A 131 -15.30 -3.03 -7.30
CA GLY A 131 -14.56 -3.46 -8.49
C GLY A 131 -13.84 -2.34 -9.25
N GLN A 132 -14.12 -1.07 -8.95
CA GLN A 132 -13.34 0.05 -9.50
C GLN A 132 -12.03 0.23 -8.73
N MET A 133 -11.09 0.94 -9.36
CA MET A 133 -9.81 1.27 -8.75
C MET A 133 -9.43 2.73 -9.00
N SER A 134 -8.64 3.29 -8.09
CA SER A 134 -7.85 4.49 -8.36
C SER A 134 -6.37 4.15 -8.45
N LEU A 135 -5.64 4.90 -9.27
CA LEU A 135 -4.18 4.82 -9.39
C LEU A 135 -3.59 6.11 -8.82
N HIS A 136 -2.51 5.99 -8.05
CA HIS A 136 -1.80 7.15 -7.53
C HIS A 136 -0.30 6.92 -7.42
N HIS A 137 0.45 8.00 -7.66
CA HIS A 137 1.89 8.06 -7.52
C HIS A 137 2.29 8.03 -6.04
N VAL A 138 3.41 7.37 -5.73
CA VAL A 138 3.95 7.24 -4.36
C VAL A 138 4.19 8.57 -3.63
N GLY A 139 4.42 9.64 -4.39
CA GLY A 139 4.61 10.99 -3.89
C GLY A 139 3.35 11.82 -3.71
N VAL A 140 2.15 11.38 -4.12
CA VAL A 140 0.95 12.23 -3.94
C VAL A 140 0.58 12.29 -2.46
N ALA A 141 0.34 13.50 -1.94
CA ALA A 141 -0.21 13.68 -0.61
C ALA A 141 -1.64 13.12 -0.59
N HIS A 142 -1.88 12.15 0.28
CA HIS A 142 -3.16 11.48 0.38
C HIS A 142 -3.51 11.06 1.81
N GLY A 143 -4.80 10.88 2.06
CA GLY A 143 -5.36 10.57 3.38
C GLY A 143 -6.74 9.92 3.27
N SER A 144 -7.36 9.61 4.41
CA SER A 144 -8.77 9.20 4.42
C SER A 144 -9.44 9.41 5.78
N ASN A 145 -10.65 9.99 5.75
CA ASN A 145 -11.43 10.31 6.94
C ASN A 145 -12.01 9.07 7.65
N PRO A 146 -12.41 9.16 8.94
CA PRO A 146 -13.12 8.08 9.62
C PRO A 146 -14.37 7.59 8.87
N ASN A 147 -14.79 6.34 9.13
CA ASN A 147 -16.03 5.83 8.58
C ASN A 147 -17.20 6.23 9.48
N ARG A 148 -18.02 7.19 9.04
CA ARG A 148 -19.21 7.67 9.76
C ARG A 148 -20.49 6.94 9.34
N SER A 149 -20.40 6.03 8.37
CA SER A 149 -21.54 5.28 7.85
C SER A 149 -21.85 4.05 8.72
N GLY A 150 -23.05 3.49 8.50
CA GLY A 150 -23.46 2.19 9.05
C GLY A 150 -22.93 0.97 8.28
N LYS A 151 -22.03 1.13 7.30
CA LYS A 151 -21.53 0.05 6.43
C LYS A 151 -20.01 -0.03 6.45
N ARG A 152 -19.46 -1.24 6.29
CA ARG A 152 -18.01 -1.46 6.19
C ARG A 152 -17.44 -0.97 4.85
N ARG A 153 -16.29 -0.29 4.91
CA ARG A 153 -15.45 0.07 3.75
C ARG A 153 -14.24 -0.87 3.68
N VAL A 154 -14.10 -1.61 2.59
CA VAL A 154 -13.01 -2.55 2.34
C VAL A 154 -12.31 -2.15 1.06
N GLY A 155 -11.01 -1.88 1.16
CA GLY A 155 -10.17 -1.59 0.00
C GLY A 155 -8.87 -2.37 0.05
N PHE A 156 -8.35 -2.66 -1.13
CA PHE A 156 -7.13 -3.43 -1.32
C PHE A 156 -6.13 -2.61 -2.13
N ALA A 157 -5.04 -2.20 -1.48
CA ALA A 157 -3.97 -1.46 -2.12
C ALA A 157 -2.92 -2.44 -2.66
N ILE A 158 -2.52 -2.27 -3.92
CA ILE A 158 -1.45 -3.00 -4.58
C ILE A 158 -0.40 -1.98 -4.98
N ARG A 159 0.83 -2.16 -4.51
CA ARG A 159 1.96 -1.26 -4.76
C ARG A 159 2.79 -1.86 -5.89
N TYR A 160 2.64 -1.32 -7.09
CA TYR A 160 3.43 -1.70 -8.24
C TYR A 160 4.66 -0.81 -8.37
N ILE A 161 5.78 -1.40 -8.79
CA ILE A 161 7.06 -0.73 -8.93
C ILE A 161 7.70 -1.16 -10.26
N ALA A 162 8.37 -0.23 -10.93
CA ALA A 162 9.22 -0.58 -12.06
C ALA A 162 10.37 -1.46 -11.58
N SER A 163 10.69 -2.50 -12.35
CA SER A 163 11.59 -3.56 -11.93
C SER A 163 13.05 -3.08 -11.69
N ASP A 164 13.41 -1.93 -12.26
CA ASP A 164 14.72 -1.30 -12.14
C ASP A 164 14.83 -0.32 -10.95
N VAL A 165 13.76 -0.10 -10.18
CA VAL A 165 13.83 0.67 -8.92
C VAL A 165 14.52 -0.17 -7.86
N ARG A 166 15.37 0.45 -7.07
CA ARG A 166 16.18 -0.23 -6.06
C ARG A 166 15.83 0.23 -4.65
N GLN A 167 15.78 -0.74 -3.74
CA GLN A 167 15.73 -0.50 -2.31
C GLN A 167 17.08 0.03 -1.79
N THR A 168 17.07 1.14 -1.07
CA THR A 168 18.27 1.80 -0.53
C THR A 168 18.55 1.44 0.92
N LEU A 169 17.57 0.88 1.63
CA LEU A 169 17.69 0.53 3.06
C LEU A 169 18.30 -0.86 3.29
N GLY A 170 18.48 -1.65 2.24
CA GLY A 170 19.00 -3.00 2.33
C GLY A 170 19.57 -3.49 1.00
N PRO A 171 20.42 -4.53 1.01
CA PRO A 171 21.07 -5.01 -0.20
C PRO A 171 20.13 -5.79 -1.13
N ARG A 172 19.02 -6.34 -0.60
CA ARG A 172 18.04 -7.16 -1.32
C ARG A 172 16.64 -6.89 -0.78
N ASP A 173 15.63 -6.98 -1.63
CA ASP A 173 14.22 -6.81 -1.29
C ASP A 173 13.34 -7.85 -2.05
N PHE A 174 12.06 -7.94 -1.72
CA PHE A 174 11.16 -9.01 -2.17
C PHE A 174 9.95 -8.45 -2.92
N ALA A 175 9.63 -9.04 -4.07
CA ALA A 175 8.46 -8.64 -4.85
C ALA A 175 7.96 -9.78 -5.74
N THR A 176 6.67 -9.77 -6.07
CA THR A 176 6.09 -10.68 -7.07
C THR A 176 6.27 -10.09 -8.47
N LEU A 177 6.89 -10.81 -9.41
CA LEU A 177 6.90 -10.40 -10.83
C LEU A 177 5.48 -10.49 -11.40
N VAL A 178 4.93 -9.38 -11.89
CA VAL A 178 3.58 -9.35 -12.48
C VAL A 178 3.59 -9.18 -13.99
N ARG A 179 4.64 -8.56 -14.56
CA ARG A 179 4.79 -8.38 -16.00
C ARG A 179 6.25 -8.22 -16.41
N GLY A 180 6.57 -8.70 -17.61
CA GLY A 180 7.88 -8.51 -18.22
C GLY A 180 8.94 -9.44 -17.64
N GLN A 181 10.14 -8.91 -17.44
CA GLN A 181 11.29 -9.65 -16.93
C GLN A 181 11.91 -8.91 -15.74
N GLU A 182 12.46 -9.67 -14.80
CA GLU A 182 13.34 -9.17 -13.76
C GLU A 182 14.72 -9.80 -13.98
N THR A 183 15.76 -8.98 -14.08
CA THR A 183 17.13 -9.40 -14.40
C THR A 183 18.17 -8.90 -13.39
N HIS A 184 17.75 -8.08 -12.43
CA HIS A 184 18.58 -7.53 -11.39
C HIS A 184 18.71 -8.51 -10.21
N ASP A 185 19.87 -8.46 -9.54
CA ASP A 185 20.24 -9.36 -8.44
C ASP A 185 19.73 -8.90 -7.06
N TYR A 186 19.20 -7.68 -6.98
CA TYR A 186 18.68 -7.07 -5.75
C TYR A 186 17.20 -7.39 -5.47
N TRP A 187 16.50 -8.07 -6.38
CA TRP A 187 15.15 -8.59 -6.15
C TRP A 187 15.14 -10.09 -5.89
N GLU A 188 14.42 -10.50 -4.85
CA GLU A 188 14.02 -11.89 -4.65
C GLU A 188 12.54 -12.04 -5.05
N LEU A 189 12.30 -12.87 -6.07
CA LEU A 189 10.95 -13.04 -6.62
C LEU A 189 10.10 -13.92 -5.72
N GLU A 190 8.93 -13.40 -5.35
CA GLU A 190 7.99 -14.07 -4.47
C GLU A 190 7.10 -15.06 -5.24
N PRO A 191 6.93 -16.30 -4.74
CA PRO A 191 6.17 -17.32 -5.43
C PRO A 191 4.66 -17.13 -5.27
N ARG A 192 3.90 -17.66 -6.24
CA ARG A 192 2.44 -17.85 -6.09
C ARG A 192 2.15 -18.93 -5.04
N PRO A 193 1.24 -18.68 -4.08
CA PRO A 193 0.82 -19.72 -3.14
C PRO A 193 0.11 -20.88 -3.87
N LYS A 194 0.38 -22.11 -3.42
CA LYS A 194 -0.23 -23.34 -3.97
C LYS A 194 -1.70 -23.48 -3.58
N ALA A 195 -2.03 -23.09 -2.36
CA ALA A 195 -3.37 -23.14 -1.77
C ALA A 195 -3.54 -22.00 -0.77
N GLU A 196 -4.78 -21.75 -0.34
CA GLU A 196 -5.05 -20.78 0.72
C GLU A 196 -4.40 -21.22 2.03
N LEU A 197 -3.61 -20.32 2.63
CA LEU A 197 -2.95 -20.54 3.92
C LEU A 197 -2.10 -21.81 3.97
N ASP A 198 -1.51 -22.19 2.83
CA ASP A 198 -0.53 -23.27 2.77
C ASP A 198 0.59 -23.04 3.82
N PRO A 199 0.98 -24.05 4.61
CA PRO A 199 1.95 -23.87 5.69
C PRO A 199 3.32 -23.34 5.22
N GLU A 200 3.79 -23.75 4.03
CA GLU A 200 5.06 -23.24 3.47
C GLU A 200 4.90 -21.76 3.10
N ALA A 201 3.77 -21.41 2.46
CA ALA A 201 3.46 -20.03 2.10
C ALA A 201 3.31 -19.12 3.34
N VAL A 202 2.69 -19.62 4.42
CA VAL A 202 2.57 -18.88 5.70
C VAL A 202 3.93 -18.65 6.35
N ALA A 203 4.81 -19.65 6.37
CA ALA A 203 6.16 -19.51 6.91
C ALA A 203 7.02 -18.54 6.08
N TYR A 204 6.96 -18.66 4.75
CA TYR A 204 7.63 -17.75 3.82
C TYR A 204 7.14 -16.31 3.97
N HIS A 205 5.83 -16.10 3.97
CA HIS A 205 5.20 -14.79 4.18
C HIS A 205 5.65 -14.13 5.48
N ALA A 206 5.68 -14.89 6.57
CA ALA A 206 6.14 -14.39 7.87
C ALA A 206 7.61 -13.94 7.81
N SER A 207 8.49 -14.73 7.17
CA SER A 207 9.91 -14.39 6.99
C SER A 207 10.10 -13.12 6.16
N VAL A 208 9.42 -13.02 5.01
CA VAL A 208 9.49 -11.82 4.14
C VAL A 208 9.00 -10.57 4.88
N CYS A 209 7.85 -10.66 5.54
CA CYS A 209 7.30 -9.53 6.30
C CYS A 209 8.23 -9.11 7.46
N GLU A 210 8.90 -10.06 8.12
CA GLU A 210 9.88 -9.75 9.16
C GLU A 210 11.09 -9.00 8.58
N ILE A 211 11.68 -9.47 7.47
CA ILE A 211 12.87 -8.87 6.86
C ILE A 211 12.55 -7.46 6.33
N GLN A 212 11.51 -7.33 5.50
CA GLN A 212 11.07 -6.03 4.99
C GLN A 212 10.65 -5.09 6.12
N GLY A 213 10.00 -5.63 7.15
CA GLY A 213 9.59 -4.87 8.32
C GLY A 213 10.78 -4.25 9.04
N LYS A 214 11.84 -5.02 9.32
CA LYS A 214 13.06 -4.51 9.96
C LYS A 214 13.72 -3.42 9.14
N MET A 215 13.71 -3.56 7.81
CA MET A 215 14.29 -2.59 6.89
C MET A 215 13.48 -1.28 6.85
N LEU A 216 12.18 -1.35 6.59
CA LEU A 216 11.30 -0.17 6.42
C LEU A 216 11.02 0.58 7.73
N PHE A 217 11.13 -0.10 8.86
CA PHE A 217 10.92 0.47 10.20
C PHE A 217 12.24 0.67 10.96
N SER A 218 13.38 0.61 10.27
CA SER A 218 14.67 0.95 10.86
C SER A 218 14.62 2.36 11.44
N GLY A 219 14.99 2.49 12.73
CA GLY A 219 14.93 3.76 13.46
C GLY A 219 13.53 4.18 13.96
N ALA A 220 12.50 3.33 13.80
CA ALA A 220 11.18 3.57 14.39
C ALA A 220 11.02 2.81 15.72
N ASP A 221 10.32 3.41 16.70
CA ASP A 221 10.10 2.85 18.04
C ASP A 221 9.07 1.70 18.08
N ILE A 222 8.65 1.17 16.92
CA ILE A 222 7.55 0.22 16.80
C ILE A 222 7.93 -1.04 16.03
N LYS A 223 7.31 -2.16 16.39
CA LYS A 223 7.44 -3.41 15.65
C LYS A 223 6.63 -3.35 14.34
N PRO A 224 7.22 -3.70 13.19
CA PRO A 224 6.54 -3.70 11.90
C PRO A 224 5.39 -4.70 11.86
N PHE A 225 4.34 -4.38 11.11
CA PHE A 225 3.26 -5.29 10.70
C PHE A 225 2.55 -6.06 11.83
N GLN A 226 2.58 -5.54 13.06
CA GLN A 226 1.92 -6.14 14.22
C GLN A 226 0.40 -6.27 13.97
N PRO A 227 -0.23 -7.40 14.33
CA PRO A 227 -1.68 -7.48 14.44
C PRO A 227 -2.14 -6.40 15.42
N ARG A 228 -3.03 -5.50 15.00
CA ARG A 228 -3.65 -4.57 15.95
C ARG A 228 -4.53 -5.38 16.90
N ALA A 229 -4.16 -5.40 18.18
CA ALA A 229 -4.93 -6.07 19.22
C ALA A 229 -6.35 -5.48 19.28
N GLY A 230 -7.36 -6.35 19.28
CA GLY A 230 -8.76 -5.99 19.53
C GLY A 230 -9.43 -5.19 18.41
N ARG A 231 -9.92 -5.88 17.38
CA ARG A 231 -11.07 -5.46 16.56
C ARG A 231 -11.89 -6.67 16.20
#